data_AF-A0A354Z9Q7-F1
#
_entry.id   AF-A0A354Z9Q7-F1
#
_cell.length_a   1.000
_cell.length_b   1.000
_cell.length_c   1.000
_cell.angle_alpha   90.00
_cell.angle_beta   90.00
_cell.angle_gamma   90.00
#
_symmetry.space_group_name_H-M   'P 1'
#
loop_
_entity.id
_entity.type
_entity.pdbx_description
1 polymer ?
#
loop_
_entity_poly.entity_id
_entity_poly.type
_entity_poly.pdbx_seq_one_letter_code
_entity_poly.pdbx_strand_id
1 'polypeptide(L)'
;MVSLDNISFSYTVRGNPIPVFEHFSAHFEQERITAVIGPSGCGKTTLLRLIAGLLSPQGGSIQTQRSRIGFIFQDFGLLPWLTVERNAGLGLEALGIPAEERRRRVCDILEELGLSQWRKVYPVRLSGGMQQRVAVARALAIEADLILMDEPFSSLDALTRESVQDMLRTIQRAHHTTIVLVTHSIEEAVYLADDILVLDGSTPVQGCTVVHNPHVWEQAPSKPDIPAQKQQTLAAGAADQGYPDQYHSDQGHSDQGHSTQSSPGSSEPLGQSDPRQHASYLSAVGRLRRTFDEAVTRKAQTAQNATPKIKGGTAPAGSASGLSPSVSNFLRRTAQILAAAIFICMVWWAAAALMNRPFLPSPRLAFASFSENFQKGVFQVHVLASARRVFLALLAAGPLAWTLGLLAGRIRFFDNFFAPLIYFFHPMPKVAFLPILMLFLGLGDASKVALMGLVIFGQLFVTGRDAAKSIAPALLDSVRILGFSRLSIVRLAIVPSTIPELMSALRVSMGTAIAVLFLSETFASIDGLGWYIMDAWSRIDYPDMYAAILALSLFGLVLYLIIDAIEAYLLRWRQNT
;
A
#
# COMPACT_ATOMS: atom_id res chain seq x y z
N MET A 1 22.60 1.92 -26.69
CA MET A 1 23.42 0.81 -26.15
C MET A 1 23.66 1.14 -24.68
N VAL A 2 23.64 0.16 -23.79
CA VAL A 2 24.07 0.34 -22.39
C VAL A 2 25.38 -0.42 -22.20
N SER A 3 26.43 0.29 -21.79
CA SER A 3 27.76 -0.29 -21.51
C SER A 3 28.13 -0.06 -20.06
N LEU A 4 28.59 -1.12 -19.40
CA LEU A 4 29.17 -1.08 -18.07
C LEU A 4 30.63 -1.47 -18.21
N ASP A 5 31.53 -0.57 -17.81
CA ASP A 5 32.97 -0.75 -17.96
C ASP A 5 33.63 -0.75 -16.57
N ASN A 6 34.19 -1.89 -16.16
CA ASN A 6 34.95 -2.08 -14.93
C ASN A 6 34.23 -1.60 -13.64
N ILE A 7 32.94 -1.92 -13.52
CA ILE A 7 32.11 -1.49 -12.41
C ILE A 7 32.52 -2.17 -11.11
N SER A 8 32.75 -1.34 -10.10
CA SER A 8 32.95 -1.78 -8.72
C SER A 8 31.92 -1.10 -7.81
N PHE A 9 31.27 -1.89 -6.96
CA PHE A 9 30.26 -1.39 -6.03
C PHE A 9 30.16 -2.26 -4.77
N SER A 10 30.04 -1.60 -3.61
CA SER A 10 29.83 -2.23 -2.31
C SER A 10 28.76 -1.50 -1.50
N TYR A 11 27.96 -2.23 -0.73
CA TYR A 11 27.09 -1.66 0.29
C TYR A 11 27.84 -1.47 1.60
N THR A 12 27.55 -0.41 2.34
CA THR A 12 28.07 -0.24 3.71
C THR A 12 27.04 -0.73 4.72
N VAL A 13 27.30 -1.86 5.37
CA VAL A 13 26.42 -2.41 6.42
C VAL A 13 27.16 -2.39 7.75
N ARG A 14 26.63 -1.64 8.72
CA ARG A 14 27.24 -1.44 10.05
C ARG A 14 28.69 -0.95 9.99
N GLY A 15 29.03 -0.16 8.98
CA GLY A 15 30.39 0.36 8.75
C GLY A 15 31.31 -0.56 7.96
N ASN A 16 30.92 -1.81 7.70
CA ASN A 16 31.71 -2.74 6.90
C ASN A 16 31.25 -2.73 5.44
N PRO A 17 32.19 -2.67 4.46
CA PRO A 17 31.85 -2.81 3.05
C PRO A 17 31.49 -4.27 2.73
N ILE A 18 30.36 -4.47 2.06
CA ILE A 18 29.94 -5.74 1.48
C ILE A 18 30.02 -5.57 -0.04
N PRO A 19 31.09 -6.08 -0.68
CA PRO A 19 31.28 -5.92 -2.12
C PRO A 19 30.26 -6.75 -2.88
N VAL A 20 29.69 -6.16 -3.94
CA VAL A 20 28.69 -6.79 -4.83
C VAL A 20 29.24 -6.99 -6.22
N PHE A 21 29.90 -5.97 -6.77
CA PHE A 21 30.57 -6.02 -8.07
C PHE A 21 32.02 -5.59 -7.91
N GLU A 22 32.92 -6.25 -8.64
CA GLU A 22 34.34 -5.93 -8.69
C GLU A 22 34.83 -6.09 -10.14
N HIS A 23 35.23 -4.98 -10.77
CA HIS A 23 35.67 -4.95 -12.17
C HIS A 23 34.68 -5.57 -13.17
N PHE A 24 33.38 -5.51 -12.87
CA PHE A 24 32.34 -6.11 -13.69
C PHE A 24 32.10 -5.31 -14.97
N SER A 25 32.09 -5.97 -16.12
CA SER A 25 31.78 -5.35 -17.41
C SER A 25 30.69 -6.12 -18.15
N ALA A 26 29.76 -5.39 -18.77
CA ALA A 26 28.64 -5.96 -19.52
C ALA A 26 28.12 -4.97 -20.57
N HIS A 27 27.59 -5.52 -21.67
CA HIS A 27 26.98 -4.74 -22.74
C HIS A 27 25.55 -5.22 -22.99
N PHE A 28 24.63 -4.28 -23.20
CA PHE A 28 23.25 -4.53 -23.56
C PHE A 28 22.93 -3.86 -24.90
N GLU A 29 22.52 -4.69 -25.85
CA GLU A 29 22.16 -4.29 -27.21
C GLU A 29 20.87 -3.47 -27.24
N GLN A 30 20.73 -2.63 -28.27
CA GLN A 30 19.54 -1.78 -28.43
C GLN A 30 18.38 -2.55 -29.04
N GLU A 31 17.16 -2.14 -28.70
CA GLU A 31 15.94 -2.69 -29.30
C GLU A 31 15.83 -4.21 -29.15
N ARG A 32 16.38 -4.73 -28.05
CA ARG A 32 16.31 -6.13 -27.66
C ARG A 32 15.82 -6.28 -26.23
N ILE A 33 15.36 -7.48 -25.92
CA ILE A 33 15.10 -7.91 -24.56
C ILE A 33 16.29 -8.71 -24.05
N THR A 34 16.95 -8.24 -23.00
CA THR A 34 17.99 -8.99 -22.30
C THR A 34 17.49 -9.46 -20.94
N ALA A 35 17.53 -10.76 -20.67
CA ALA A 35 17.28 -11.33 -19.35
C ALA A 35 18.59 -11.53 -18.59
N VAL A 36 18.67 -10.98 -17.39
CA VAL A 36 19.77 -11.20 -16.45
C VAL A 36 19.33 -12.27 -15.45
N ILE A 37 20.04 -13.40 -15.46
CA ILE A 37 19.80 -14.51 -14.54
C ILE A 37 21.01 -14.77 -13.64
N GLY A 38 20.75 -15.33 -12.47
CA GLY A 38 21.78 -15.62 -11.49
C GLY A 38 21.18 -16.04 -10.14
N PRO A 39 21.99 -16.62 -9.24
CA PRO A 39 21.53 -17.02 -7.90
C PRO A 39 20.88 -15.88 -7.09
N SER A 40 20.08 -16.22 -6.09
CA SER A 40 19.55 -15.22 -5.15
C SER A 40 20.70 -14.50 -4.43
N GLY A 41 20.60 -13.17 -4.33
CA GLY A 41 21.61 -12.36 -3.65
C GLY A 41 22.91 -12.08 -4.43
N CYS A 42 23.05 -12.51 -5.69
CA CYS A 42 24.26 -12.22 -6.48
C CYS A 42 24.36 -10.78 -7.01
N GLY A 43 23.38 -9.91 -6.74
CA GLY A 43 23.46 -8.50 -7.14
C GLY A 43 22.63 -8.10 -8.37
N LYS A 44 21.73 -8.95 -8.89
CA LYS A 44 20.86 -8.64 -10.05
C LYS A 44 20.08 -7.32 -9.90
N THR A 45 19.35 -7.15 -8.80
CA THR A 45 18.66 -5.89 -8.49
C THR A 45 19.62 -4.71 -8.35
N THR A 46 20.84 -4.95 -7.85
CA THR A 46 21.88 -3.90 -7.72
C THR A 46 22.36 -3.47 -9.10
N LEU A 47 22.51 -4.40 -10.05
CA LEU A 47 22.85 -4.10 -11.44
C LEU A 47 21.80 -3.18 -12.08
N LEU A 48 20.51 -3.50 -11.97
CA LEU A 48 19.46 -2.64 -12.51
C LEU A 48 19.46 -1.25 -11.87
N ARG A 49 19.66 -1.16 -10.55
CA ARG A 49 19.73 0.13 -9.84
C ARG A 49 20.95 0.96 -10.24
N LEU A 50 22.08 0.33 -10.55
CA LEU A 50 23.26 0.99 -11.09
C LEU A 50 22.97 1.54 -12.50
N ILE A 51 22.38 0.74 -13.37
CA ILE A 51 21.99 1.17 -14.73
C ILE A 51 20.97 2.32 -14.67
N ALA A 52 20.01 2.26 -13.74
CA ALA A 52 19.00 3.29 -13.53
C ALA A 52 19.54 4.60 -12.93
N GLY A 53 20.81 4.63 -12.48
CA GLY A 53 21.39 5.77 -11.76
C GLY A 53 20.85 5.95 -10.34
N LEU A 54 20.13 4.97 -9.79
CA LEU A 54 19.71 4.96 -8.38
C LEU A 54 20.88 4.72 -7.43
N LEU A 55 21.89 4.00 -7.90
CA LEU A 55 23.16 3.78 -7.23
C LEU A 55 24.28 4.35 -8.10
N SER A 56 25.27 4.96 -7.46
CA SER A 56 26.47 5.41 -8.15
C SER A 56 27.57 4.35 -7.99
N PRO A 57 28.25 3.95 -9.08
CA PRO A 57 29.38 3.04 -8.97
C PRO A 57 30.51 3.70 -8.16
N GLN A 58 31.25 2.89 -7.40
CA GLN A 58 32.44 3.33 -6.66
C GLN A 58 33.70 3.31 -7.53
N GLY A 59 33.68 2.54 -8.61
CA GLY A 59 34.70 2.52 -9.67
C GLY A 59 34.09 2.09 -11.00
N GLY A 60 34.77 2.41 -12.10
CA GLY A 60 34.27 2.18 -13.46
C GLY A 60 33.30 3.25 -13.96
N SER A 61 32.68 3.00 -15.12
CA SER A 61 31.71 3.91 -15.73
C SER A 61 30.53 3.17 -16.36
N ILE A 62 29.35 3.77 -16.27
CA ILE A 62 28.14 3.31 -16.95
C ILE A 62 27.82 4.32 -18.05
N GLN A 63 27.81 3.86 -19.29
CA GLN A 63 27.42 4.67 -20.44
C GLN A 63 26.03 4.24 -20.92
N THR A 64 25.08 5.16 -20.88
CA THR A 64 23.76 4.98 -21.50
C THR A 64 23.59 6.02 -22.60
N GLN A 65 23.35 5.56 -23.82
CA GLN A 65 23.02 6.45 -24.95
C GLN A 65 21.56 6.94 -24.90
N ARG A 66 20.74 6.37 -24.02
CA ARG A 66 19.31 6.67 -23.90
C ARG A 66 19.07 7.65 -22.75
N SER A 67 18.15 8.60 -22.98
CA SER A 67 17.90 9.72 -22.06
C SER A 67 16.72 9.48 -21.11
N ARG A 68 15.81 8.56 -21.46
CA ARG A 68 14.61 8.27 -20.69
C ARG A 68 14.58 6.79 -20.28
N ILE A 69 14.72 6.55 -18.98
CA ILE A 69 14.74 5.21 -18.40
C ILE A 69 13.42 4.97 -17.67
N GLY A 70 12.69 3.93 -18.06
CA GLY A 70 11.57 3.37 -17.32
C GLY A 70 12.07 2.31 -16.35
N PHE A 71 11.56 2.30 -15.12
CA PHE A 71 11.88 1.25 -14.15
C PHE A 71 10.60 0.65 -13.57
N ILE A 72 10.52 -0.67 -13.60
CA ILE A 72 9.44 -1.47 -13.05
C ILE A 72 10.01 -2.30 -11.91
N PHE A 73 9.59 -1.96 -10.69
CA PHE A 73 9.99 -2.65 -9.47
C PHE A 73 9.22 -3.96 -9.30
N GLN A 74 9.73 -4.85 -8.45
CA GLN A 74 9.08 -6.10 -8.08
C GLN A 74 7.63 -5.90 -7.56
N ASP A 75 7.41 -4.86 -6.75
CA ASP A 75 6.07 -4.46 -6.26
C ASP A 75 5.36 -3.48 -7.21
N PHE A 76 5.75 -3.45 -8.50
CA PHE A 76 5.29 -2.53 -9.56
C PHE A 76 5.67 -1.05 -9.36
N GLY A 77 5.93 -0.63 -8.12
CA GLY A 77 6.28 0.75 -7.77
C GLY A 77 5.12 1.73 -7.97
N LEU A 78 3.87 1.25 -7.98
CA LEU A 78 2.69 2.10 -8.15
C LEU A 78 2.35 2.82 -6.85
N LEU A 79 1.88 4.06 -6.94
CA LEU A 79 1.41 4.83 -5.80
C LEU A 79 -0.06 4.47 -5.49
N PRO A 80 -0.36 3.85 -4.33
CA PRO A 80 -1.70 3.30 -4.03
C PRO A 80 -2.82 4.35 -3.99
N TRP A 81 -2.48 5.59 -3.59
CA TRP A 81 -3.40 6.73 -3.51
C TRP A 81 -3.58 7.47 -4.85
N LEU A 82 -2.93 7.03 -5.93
CA LEU A 82 -3.12 7.55 -7.27
C LEU A 82 -3.95 6.57 -8.11
N THR A 83 -4.79 7.07 -9.01
CA THR A 83 -5.51 6.21 -9.97
C THR A 83 -4.55 5.63 -11.01
N VAL A 84 -5.02 4.67 -11.81
CA VAL A 84 -4.28 4.10 -12.95
C VAL A 84 -3.75 5.19 -13.88
N GLU A 85 -4.63 6.09 -14.32
CA GLU A 85 -4.27 7.21 -15.20
C GLU A 85 -3.20 8.12 -14.58
N ARG A 86 -3.30 8.41 -13.28
CA ARG A 86 -2.32 9.25 -12.59
C ARG A 86 -0.98 8.53 -12.38
N ASN A 87 -0.99 7.23 -12.14
CA ASN A 87 0.22 6.43 -12.04
C ASN A 87 0.95 6.36 -13.39
N ALA A 88 0.22 6.05 -14.47
CA ALA A 88 0.78 6.02 -15.82
C ALA A 88 1.34 7.39 -16.25
N GLY A 89 0.66 8.48 -15.91
CA GLY A 89 1.12 9.84 -16.23
C GLY A 89 2.21 10.41 -15.32
N LEU A 90 2.65 9.70 -14.28
CA LEU A 90 3.48 10.29 -13.23
C LEU A 90 4.82 10.85 -13.77
N GLY A 91 5.44 10.17 -14.74
CA GLY A 91 6.65 10.66 -15.39
C GLY A 91 6.44 11.91 -16.24
N LEU A 92 5.32 12.01 -16.94
CA LEU A 92 4.93 13.20 -17.70
C LEU A 92 4.70 14.41 -16.79
N GLU A 93 4.15 14.18 -15.59
CA GLU A 93 4.02 15.23 -14.56
C GLU A 93 5.41 15.73 -14.09
N ALA A 94 6.39 14.84 -13.94
CA ALA A 94 7.76 15.21 -13.58
C ALA A 94 8.44 16.05 -14.67
N LEU A 95 8.16 15.76 -15.94
CA LEU A 95 8.63 16.52 -17.10
C LEU A 95 7.91 17.87 -17.28
N GLY A 96 6.95 18.21 -16.42
CA GLY A 96 6.20 19.46 -16.49
C GLY A 96 5.16 19.51 -17.61
N ILE A 97 4.77 18.36 -18.17
CA ILE A 97 3.79 18.29 -19.25
C ILE A 97 2.40 18.71 -18.71
N PRO A 98 1.67 19.61 -19.42
CA PRO A 98 0.35 20.07 -19.00
C PRO A 98 -0.65 18.93 -18.78
N ALA A 99 -1.59 19.14 -17.87
CA ALA A 99 -2.52 18.08 -17.45
C ALA A 99 -3.35 17.49 -18.60
N GLU A 100 -3.83 18.32 -19.53
CA GLU A 100 -4.60 17.84 -20.69
C GLU A 100 -3.78 16.93 -21.61
N GLU A 101 -2.58 17.38 -21.98
CA GLU A 101 -1.67 16.62 -22.85
C GLU A 101 -1.24 15.32 -22.19
N ARG A 102 -0.95 15.35 -20.88
CA ARG A 102 -0.66 14.15 -20.11
C ARG A 102 -1.82 13.16 -20.16
N ARG A 103 -3.06 13.63 -19.96
CA ARG A 103 -4.24 12.76 -20.02
C ARG A 103 -4.40 12.11 -21.38
N ARG A 104 -4.22 12.88 -22.46
CA ARG A 104 -4.30 12.38 -23.83
C ARG A 104 -3.30 11.24 -24.07
N ARG A 105 -2.00 11.50 -23.85
CA ARG A 105 -0.93 10.51 -24.05
C ARG A 105 -1.15 9.24 -23.21
N VAL A 106 -1.57 9.41 -21.96
CA VAL A 106 -1.85 8.28 -21.08
C VAL A 106 -3.06 7.49 -21.54
N CYS A 107 -4.12 8.13 -22.03
CA CYS A 107 -5.29 7.42 -22.56
C CYS A 107 -4.93 6.50 -23.71
N ASP A 108 -4.15 6.99 -24.68
CA ASP A 108 -3.74 6.23 -25.87
C ASP A 108 -2.96 4.96 -25.46
N ILE A 109 -2.03 5.09 -24.51
CA ILE A 109 -1.22 3.97 -24.00
C ILE A 109 -2.05 3.01 -23.16
N LEU A 110 -2.96 3.52 -22.32
CA LEU A 110 -3.85 2.66 -21.55
C LEU A 110 -4.80 1.88 -22.46
N GLU A 111 -5.19 2.43 -23.60
CA GLU A 111 -5.99 1.74 -24.61
C GLU A 111 -5.22 0.60 -25.27
N GLU A 112 -3.98 0.86 -25.70
CA GLU A 112 -3.07 -0.15 -26.23
C GLU A 112 -2.89 -1.34 -25.26
N LEU A 113 -2.86 -1.06 -23.95
CA LEU A 113 -2.68 -2.06 -22.90
C LEU A 113 -3.97 -2.73 -22.41
N GLY A 114 -5.14 -2.35 -22.94
CA GLY A 114 -6.45 -2.88 -22.54
C GLY A 114 -6.92 -2.41 -21.17
N LEU A 115 -6.50 -1.22 -20.72
CA LEU A 115 -6.77 -0.65 -19.41
C LEU A 115 -7.70 0.57 -19.41
N SER A 116 -8.27 0.97 -20.56
CA SER A 116 -9.12 2.17 -20.69
C SER A 116 -10.25 2.26 -19.66
N GLN A 117 -10.96 1.15 -19.43
CA GLN A 117 -12.07 1.08 -18.47
C GLN A 117 -11.62 1.19 -17.00
N TRP A 118 -10.33 0.98 -16.71
CA TRP A 118 -9.75 0.98 -15.38
C TRP A 118 -9.04 2.30 -15.01
N ARG A 119 -9.03 3.30 -15.91
CA ARG A 119 -8.26 4.55 -15.77
C ARG A 119 -8.46 5.30 -14.43
N LYS A 120 -9.69 5.28 -13.90
CA LYS A 120 -10.07 5.97 -12.65
C LYS A 120 -9.97 5.08 -11.40
N VAL A 121 -9.53 3.83 -11.56
CA VAL A 121 -9.43 2.85 -10.47
C VAL A 121 -8.08 2.99 -9.76
N TYR A 122 -8.01 2.62 -8.48
CA TYR A 122 -6.77 2.61 -7.69
C TYR A 122 -6.04 1.25 -7.83
N PRO A 123 -4.70 1.21 -7.79
CA PRO A 123 -3.91 -0.01 -7.97
C PRO A 123 -4.35 -1.19 -7.10
N VAL A 124 -4.74 -0.93 -5.85
CA VAL A 124 -5.17 -1.97 -4.89
C VAL A 124 -6.37 -2.80 -5.38
N ARG A 125 -7.13 -2.32 -6.35
CA ARG A 125 -8.30 -3.01 -6.93
C ARG A 125 -7.99 -3.76 -8.22
N LEU A 126 -6.73 -3.79 -8.64
CA LEU A 126 -6.28 -4.42 -9.89
C LEU A 126 -5.61 -5.76 -9.59
N SER A 127 -5.75 -6.72 -10.51
CA SER A 127 -4.94 -7.95 -10.47
C SER A 127 -3.46 -7.63 -10.70
N GLY A 128 -2.56 -8.53 -10.30
CA GLY A 128 -1.12 -8.34 -10.49
C GLY A 128 -0.74 -8.05 -11.96
N GLY A 129 -1.35 -8.77 -12.91
CA GLY A 129 -1.10 -8.55 -14.34
C GLY A 129 -1.57 -7.17 -14.82
N MET A 130 -2.68 -6.67 -14.29
CA MET A 130 -3.14 -5.31 -14.57
C MET A 130 -2.22 -4.26 -13.96
N GLN A 131 -1.73 -4.46 -12.72
CA GLN A 131 -0.75 -3.56 -12.10
C GLN A 131 0.56 -3.53 -12.90
N GLN A 132 1.03 -4.67 -13.39
CA GLN A 132 2.20 -4.75 -14.27
C GLN A 132 1.98 -3.96 -15.56
N ARG A 133 0.82 -4.09 -16.21
CA ARG A 133 0.45 -3.28 -17.38
C ARG A 133 0.46 -1.77 -17.06
N VAL A 134 -0.03 -1.35 -15.89
CA VAL A 134 0.06 0.08 -15.49
C VAL A 134 1.50 0.54 -15.30
N ALA A 135 2.37 -0.31 -14.74
CA ALA A 135 3.78 0.01 -14.59
C ALA A 135 4.51 0.13 -15.96
N VAL A 136 4.16 -0.72 -16.92
CA VAL A 136 4.61 -0.61 -18.32
C VAL A 136 4.07 0.68 -18.96
N ALA A 137 2.77 0.97 -18.78
CA ALA A 137 2.15 2.21 -19.28
C ALA A 137 2.91 3.45 -18.81
N ARG A 138 3.36 3.46 -17.54
CA ARG A 138 4.14 4.55 -16.96
C ARG A 138 5.50 4.75 -17.64
N ALA A 139 6.16 3.65 -18.03
CA ALA A 139 7.42 3.71 -18.77
C ALA A 139 7.17 4.21 -20.22
N LEU A 140 6.16 3.68 -20.90
CA LEU A 140 5.82 4.09 -22.25
C LEU A 140 5.32 5.54 -22.33
N ALA A 141 4.65 6.04 -21.30
CA ALA A 141 4.11 7.40 -21.27
C ALA A 141 5.18 8.47 -21.41
N ILE A 142 6.39 8.22 -20.92
CA ILE A 142 7.54 9.10 -21.10
C ILE A 142 8.34 8.77 -22.36
N GLU A 143 7.84 7.88 -23.23
CA GLU A 143 8.56 7.35 -24.39
C GLU A 143 9.91 6.77 -23.92
N ALA A 144 9.88 5.91 -22.89
CA ALA A 144 11.10 5.31 -22.35
C ALA A 144 11.80 4.46 -23.40
N ASP A 145 13.05 4.80 -23.63
CA ASP A 145 13.94 4.12 -24.56
C ASP A 145 14.53 2.81 -24.00
N LEU A 146 14.69 2.79 -22.67
CA LEU A 146 15.23 1.69 -21.89
C LEU A 146 14.25 1.39 -20.75
N ILE A 147 13.76 0.16 -20.66
CA ILE A 147 12.89 -0.30 -19.58
C ILE A 147 13.64 -1.35 -18.77
N LEU A 148 13.81 -1.07 -17.49
CA LEU A 148 14.45 -1.95 -16.52
C LEU A 148 13.37 -2.62 -15.68
N MET A 149 13.40 -3.95 -15.54
CA MET A 149 12.37 -4.70 -14.82
C MET A 149 12.98 -5.64 -13.79
N ASP A 150 12.61 -5.48 -12.52
CA ASP A 150 13.10 -6.31 -11.42
C ASP A 150 12.05 -7.35 -11.00
N GLU A 151 12.26 -8.62 -11.38
CA GLU A 151 11.35 -9.74 -11.14
C GLU A 151 9.86 -9.49 -11.51
N PRO A 152 9.57 -9.03 -12.75
CA PRO A 152 8.24 -8.53 -13.16
C PRO A 152 7.12 -9.58 -13.15
N PHE A 153 7.43 -10.86 -12.97
CA PHE A 153 6.48 -11.98 -13.09
C PHE A 153 6.35 -12.83 -11.82
N SER A 154 7.09 -12.47 -10.76
CA SER A 154 7.22 -13.27 -9.53
C SER A 154 5.90 -13.45 -8.76
N SER A 155 5.01 -12.45 -8.84
CA SER A 155 3.73 -12.42 -8.14
C SER A 155 2.53 -12.87 -8.98
N LEU A 156 2.76 -13.31 -10.23
CA LEU A 156 1.70 -13.66 -11.18
C LEU A 156 1.42 -15.16 -11.22
N ASP A 157 0.16 -15.54 -11.46
CA ASP A 157 -0.17 -16.91 -11.84
C ASP A 157 0.31 -17.24 -13.26
N ALA A 158 0.34 -18.52 -13.63
CA ALA A 158 0.94 -18.97 -14.87
C ALA A 158 0.30 -18.38 -16.14
N LEU A 159 -1.03 -18.32 -16.21
CA LEU A 159 -1.75 -17.80 -17.38
C LEU A 159 -1.57 -16.29 -17.50
N THR A 160 -1.68 -15.57 -16.39
CA THR A 160 -1.44 -14.12 -16.37
C THR A 160 0.01 -13.80 -16.75
N ARG A 161 0.99 -14.59 -16.27
CA ARG A 161 2.40 -14.43 -16.62
C ARG A 161 2.62 -14.52 -18.12
N GLU A 162 2.13 -15.57 -18.77
CA GLU A 162 2.26 -15.78 -20.22
C GLU A 162 1.65 -14.59 -20.99
N SER A 163 0.43 -14.19 -20.64
CA SER A 163 -0.23 -13.03 -21.28
C SER A 163 0.56 -11.73 -21.14
N VAL A 164 1.21 -11.51 -19.98
CA VAL A 164 2.04 -10.31 -19.75
C VAL A 164 3.36 -10.42 -20.53
N GLN A 165 3.95 -11.60 -20.65
CA GLN A 165 5.17 -11.81 -21.45
C GLN A 165 4.92 -11.54 -22.94
N ASP A 166 3.81 -12.01 -23.50
CA ASP A 166 3.39 -11.72 -24.88
C ASP A 166 3.15 -10.24 -25.12
N MET A 167 2.48 -9.58 -24.16
CA MET A 167 2.27 -8.13 -24.18
C MET A 167 3.61 -7.38 -24.22
N LEU A 168 4.59 -7.77 -23.40
CA LEU A 168 5.90 -7.13 -23.38
C LEU A 168 6.65 -7.28 -24.71
N ARG A 169 6.59 -8.46 -25.35
CA ARG A 169 7.17 -8.67 -26.70
C ARG A 169 6.52 -7.78 -27.74
N THR A 170 5.19 -7.69 -27.69
CA THR A 170 4.41 -6.88 -28.63
C THR A 170 4.79 -5.40 -28.52
N ILE A 171 4.84 -4.88 -27.29
CA ILE A 171 5.23 -3.50 -27.02
C ILE A 171 6.68 -3.25 -27.40
N GLN A 172 7.57 -4.18 -27.08
CA GLN A 172 8.98 -4.02 -27.39
C GLN A 172 9.19 -3.86 -28.90
N ARG A 173 8.53 -4.69 -29.71
CA ARG A 173 8.56 -4.63 -31.18
C ARG A 173 7.89 -3.37 -31.73
N ALA A 174 6.77 -2.95 -31.14
CA ALA A 174 6.02 -1.78 -31.60
C ALA A 174 6.70 -0.44 -31.27
N HIS A 175 7.32 -0.33 -30.09
CA HIS A 175 7.92 0.90 -29.58
C HIS A 175 9.45 0.94 -29.71
N HIS A 176 10.07 -0.11 -30.27
CA HIS A 176 11.54 -0.22 -30.42
C HIS A 176 12.29 0.04 -29.12
N THR A 177 11.75 -0.45 -28.00
CA THR A 177 12.32 -0.24 -26.67
C THR A 177 13.41 -1.26 -26.39
N THR A 178 14.42 -0.84 -25.61
CA THR A 178 15.40 -1.77 -25.05
C THR A 178 14.89 -2.23 -23.69
N ILE A 179 14.79 -3.53 -23.45
CA ILE A 179 14.28 -4.06 -22.16
C ILE A 179 15.39 -4.87 -21.49
N VAL A 180 15.73 -4.51 -20.26
CA VAL A 180 16.61 -5.33 -19.42
C VAL A 180 15.82 -5.80 -18.22
N LEU A 181 15.59 -7.10 -18.12
CA LEU A 181 14.83 -7.70 -17.03
C LEU A 181 15.71 -8.61 -16.20
N VAL A 182 15.47 -8.63 -14.90
CA VAL A 182 16.07 -9.58 -13.96
C VAL A 182 15.03 -10.62 -13.61
N THR A 183 15.42 -11.89 -13.70
CA THR A 183 14.59 -13.02 -13.24
C THR A 183 15.45 -14.11 -12.61
N HIS A 184 14.84 -14.92 -11.76
CA HIS A 184 15.39 -16.18 -11.26
C HIS A 184 14.87 -17.40 -12.03
N SER A 185 13.90 -17.23 -12.92
CA SER A 185 13.36 -18.31 -13.75
C SER A 185 14.09 -18.38 -15.09
N ILE A 186 14.67 -19.55 -15.37
CA ILE A 186 15.28 -19.86 -16.65
C ILE A 186 14.22 -19.91 -17.74
N GLU A 187 13.03 -20.44 -17.41
CA GLU A 187 11.88 -20.51 -18.29
C GLU A 187 11.45 -19.13 -18.77
N GLU A 188 11.36 -18.15 -17.87
CA GLU A 188 11.04 -16.76 -18.23
C GLU A 188 12.10 -16.13 -19.13
N ALA A 189 13.39 -16.35 -18.81
CA ALA A 189 14.49 -15.83 -19.61
C ALA A 189 14.49 -16.42 -21.02
N VAL A 190 14.32 -17.74 -21.13
CA VAL A 190 14.24 -18.45 -22.42
C VAL A 190 13.01 -18.00 -23.18
N TYR A 191 11.85 -17.91 -22.55
CA TYR A 191 10.63 -17.54 -23.25
C TYR A 191 10.66 -16.12 -23.79
N LEU A 192 11.21 -15.15 -23.03
CA LEU A 192 11.04 -13.74 -23.33
C LEU A 192 12.24 -13.11 -24.04
N ALA A 193 13.46 -13.38 -23.59
CA ALA A 193 14.64 -12.59 -23.95
C ALA A 193 15.35 -13.03 -25.23
N ASP A 194 15.91 -12.07 -25.95
CA ASP A 194 16.81 -12.28 -27.09
C ASP A 194 18.22 -12.66 -26.65
N ASP A 195 18.68 -12.05 -25.55
CA ASP A 195 20.00 -12.31 -24.97
C ASP A 195 19.83 -12.65 -23.49
N ILE A 196 20.55 -13.66 -23.03
CA ILE A 196 20.49 -14.10 -21.64
C ILE A 196 21.86 -13.95 -21.02
N LEU A 197 21.97 -13.01 -20.08
CA LEU A 197 23.20 -12.72 -19.34
C LEU A 197 23.17 -13.49 -18.02
N VAL A 198 24.07 -14.45 -17.89
CA VAL A 198 24.22 -15.30 -16.72
C VAL A 198 25.34 -14.74 -15.85
N LEU A 199 25.00 -14.26 -14.65
CA LEU A 199 26.01 -13.86 -13.66
C LEU A 199 26.71 -15.10 -13.09
N ASP A 200 28.02 -15.00 -12.87
CA ASP A 200 28.86 -16.10 -12.37
C ASP A 200 28.54 -16.57 -10.93
N GLY A 201 27.64 -15.86 -10.22
CA GLY A 201 27.17 -16.21 -8.88
C GLY A 201 28.20 -15.99 -7.76
N SER A 202 29.38 -15.46 -8.09
CA SER A 202 30.42 -15.06 -7.14
C SER A 202 29.99 -13.83 -6.35
N THR A 203 30.66 -13.55 -5.24
CA THR A 203 30.37 -12.38 -4.39
C THR A 203 31.70 -11.85 -3.86
N PRO A 204 32.26 -10.78 -4.44
CA PRO A 204 31.70 -9.95 -5.52
C PRO A 204 31.60 -10.65 -6.87
N VAL A 205 30.64 -10.25 -7.71
CA VAL A 205 30.51 -10.67 -9.11
C VAL A 205 31.61 -10.01 -9.94
N GLN A 206 32.34 -10.83 -10.70
CA GLN A 206 33.47 -10.38 -11.52
C GLN A 206 33.22 -10.59 -13.02
N GLY A 207 32.35 -11.53 -13.40
CA GLY A 207 32.05 -11.82 -14.79
C GLY A 207 30.61 -12.26 -15.06
N CYS A 208 30.29 -12.33 -16.34
CA CYS A 208 29.05 -12.88 -16.85
C CYS A 208 29.27 -13.64 -18.16
N THR A 209 28.39 -14.59 -18.43
CA THR A 209 28.31 -15.28 -19.73
C THR A 209 27.07 -14.80 -20.46
N VAL A 210 27.22 -14.33 -21.70
CA VAL A 210 26.10 -13.96 -22.55
C VAL A 210 25.75 -15.14 -23.46
N VAL A 211 24.49 -15.55 -23.43
CA VAL A 211 23.94 -16.61 -24.26
C VAL A 211 22.91 -15.99 -25.20
N HIS A 212 23.16 -16.11 -26.50
CA HIS A 212 22.19 -15.67 -27.50
C HIS A 212 21.01 -16.64 -27.57
N ASN A 213 19.79 -16.13 -27.50
CA ASN A 213 18.59 -16.95 -27.50
C ASN A 213 17.99 -17.06 -28.92
N PRO A 214 18.00 -18.26 -29.52
CA PRO A 214 17.62 -18.42 -30.93
C PRO A 214 16.10 -18.38 -31.21
N HIS A 215 15.23 -18.22 -30.21
CA HIS A 215 13.76 -18.18 -30.36
C HIS A 215 13.15 -19.32 -31.19
N VAL A 216 13.72 -20.52 -31.10
CA VAL A 216 13.41 -21.65 -31.99
C VAL A 216 11.94 -22.10 -31.90
N TRP A 217 11.22 -21.78 -30.82
CA TRP A 217 9.80 -22.07 -30.66
C TRP A 217 8.88 -21.11 -31.43
N GLU A 218 9.35 -19.90 -31.79
CA GLU A 218 8.59 -18.97 -32.64
C GLU A 218 8.62 -19.39 -34.12
N GLN A 219 9.66 -20.11 -34.54
CA GLN A 219 9.92 -20.45 -35.95
C GLN A 219 9.31 -21.79 -36.39
N ALA A 220 8.62 -22.51 -35.51
CA ALA A 220 7.96 -23.75 -35.88
C ALA A 220 6.68 -23.44 -36.68
N PRO A 221 6.48 -24.03 -37.88
CA PRO A 221 5.39 -23.67 -38.76
C PRO A 221 4.03 -23.90 -38.08
N SER A 222 3.21 -22.85 -38.02
CA SER A 222 1.78 -22.97 -37.71
C SER A 222 1.11 -23.88 -38.75
N LYS A 223 0.15 -24.71 -38.32
CA LYS A 223 -0.62 -25.62 -39.20
C LYS A 223 -1.14 -24.90 -40.46
N PRO A 224 -1.31 -25.62 -41.59
CA PRO A 224 -1.99 -25.07 -42.77
C PRO A 224 -3.42 -24.63 -42.43
N ASP A 225 -3.88 -23.55 -43.06
CA ASP A 225 -5.18 -22.90 -42.83
C ASP A 225 -6.35 -23.89 -42.75
N ILE A 226 -7.16 -23.75 -41.69
CA ILE A 226 -8.47 -24.40 -41.60
C ILE A 226 -9.41 -23.61 -42.54
N PRO A 227 -10.12 -24.26 -43.49
CA PRO A 227 -11.01 -23.56 -44.41
C PRO A 227 -12.09 -22.73 -43.67
N ALA A 228 -12.42 -21.57 -44.24
CA ALA A 228 -13.26 -20.49 -43.68
C ALA A 228 -14.67 -20.88 -43.16
N GLN A 229 -15.11 -22.13 -43.36
CA GLN A 229 -16.41 -22.60 -42.86
C GLN A 229 -16.44 -22.94 -41.36
N LYS A 230 -15.28 -23.11 -40.69
CA LYS A 230 -15.25 -23.42 -39.24
C LYS A 230 -15.16 -22.20 -38.30
N GLN A 231 -14.88 -21.01 -38.83
CA GLN A 231 -14.79 -19.77 -38.03
C GLN A 231 -16.16 -19.15 -37.72
N GLN A 232 -17.17 -19.36 -38.56
CA GLN A 232 -18.52 -18.84 -38.31
C GLN A 232 -19.24 -19.57 -37.15
N THR A 233 -18.92 -20.85 -36.89
CA THR A 233 -19.54 -21.60 -35.79
C THR A 233 -18.95 -21.23 -34.43
N LEU A 234 -17.69 -20.79 -34.38
CA LEU A 234 -17.02 -20.34 -33.15
C LEU A 234 -17.42 -18.91 -32.74
N ALA A 235 -17.69 -18.03 -33.72
CA ALA A 235 -18.19 -16.68 -33.47
C ALA A 235 -19.65 -16.66 -32.95
N ALA A 236 -20.46 -17.64 -33.31
CA ALA A 236 -21.86 -17.74 -32.85
C ALA A 236 -22.01 -18.30 -31.42
N GLY A 237 -21.04 -19.06 -30.92
CA GLY A 237 -21.08 -19.67 -29.58
C GLY A 237 -20.56 -18.79 -28.44
N ALA A 238 -19.93 -17.66 -28.74
CA ALA A 238 -19.37 -16.73 -27.75
C ALA A 238 -20.30 -15.54 -27.41
N ALA A 239 -21.46 -15.44 -28.05
CA ALA A 239 -22.40 -14.33 -27.88
C ALA A 239 -23.51 -14.59 -26.84
N ASP A 240 -23.53 -15.75 -26.17
CA ASP A 240 -24.67 -16.17 -25.33
C ASP A 240 -24.33 -16.44 -23.85
N GLN A 241 -23.43 -15.64 -23.26
CA GLN A 241 -23.26 -15.59 -21.81
C GLN A 241 -23.41 -14.16 -21.29
N GLY A 242 -24.66 -13.67 -21.33
CA GLY A 242 -25.08 -12.48 -20.62
C GLY A 242 -25.31 -12.76 -19.13
N TYR A 243 -24.76 -11.91 -18.25
CA TYR A 243 -25.23 -11.74 -16.87
C TYR A 243 -26.29 -10.62 -16.85
N PRO A 244 -27.37 -10.74 -16.04
CA PRO A 244 -28.61 -10.04 -16.32
C PRO A 244 -28.68 -8.61 -15.76
N ASP A 245 -29.32 -7.75 -16.55
CA ASP A 245 -29.96 -6.51 -16.13
C ASP A 245 -31.06 -6.80 -15.09
N GLN A 246 -31.10 -6.02 -14.01
CA GLN A 246 -32.23 -5.98 -13.07
C GLN A 246 -32.89 -4.61 -13.09
N TYR A 247 -34.06 -4.52 -13.73
CA TYR A 247 -35.23 -3.75 -13.28
C TYR A 247 -36.50 -4.36 -13.92
N HIS A 248 -37.56 -4.45 -13.10
CA HIS A 248 -38.97 -4.77 -13.39
C HIS A 248 -39.49 -6.23 -13.29
N SER A 249 -40.03 -6.50 -12.09
CA SER A 249 -41.42 -6.92 -11.76
C SER A 249 -42.13 -8.09 -12.47
N ASP A 250 -42.52 -9.03 -11.60
CA ASP A 250 -43.84 -9.67 -11.43
C ASP A 250 -44.25 -10.97 -12.18
N GLN A 251 -44.72 -11.90 -11.32
CA GLN A 251 -45.68 -13.00 -11.48
C GLN A 251 -45.25 -14.38 -12.04
N GLY A 252 -45.29 -15.38 -11.13
CA GLY A 252 -46.29 -16.47 -11.19
C GLY A 252 -45.88 -17.86 -11.73
N HIS A 253 -45.90 -18.87 -10.84
CA HIS A 253 -46.20 -20.31 -11.05
C HIS A 253 -45.32 -21.13 -12.05
N SER A 254 -45.13 -22.44 -12.00
CA SER A 254 -45.34 -23.58 -11.08
C SER A 254 -44.76 -24.83 -11.80
N ASP A 255 -44.26 -25.80 -11.03
CA ASP A 255 -44.26 -27.25 -11.29
C ASP A 255 -43.40 -27.97 -12.38
N GLN A 256 -42.72 -29.01 -11.86
CA GLN A 256 -42.49 -30.38 -12.36
C GLN A 256 -41.53 -30.68 -13.52
N GLY A 257 -40.40 -31.33 -13.14
CA GLY A 257 -40.03 -32.70 -13.51
C GLY A 257 -39.75 -33.06 -14.98
N HIS A 258 -38.50 -33.43 -15.29
CA HIS A 258 -38.20 -34.77 -15.84
C HIS A 258 -36.69 -35.03 -15.96
N SER A 259 -36.33 -36.24 -15.55
CA SER A 259 -35.08 -36.96 -15.77
C SER A 259 -35.00 -37.57 -17.18
N THR A 260 -33.84 -37.51 -17.85
CA THR A 260 -33.39 -38.57 -18.77
C THR A 260 -31.88 -38.49 -19.11
N GLN A 261 -31.19 -39.54 -18.69
CA GLN A 261 -30.19 -40.33 -19.43
C GLN A 261 -28.97 -39.65 -20.07
N SER A 262 -27.85 -39.89 -19.40
CA SER A 262 -26.48 -39.84 -19.86
C SER A 262 -26.13 -40.92 -20.89
N SER A 263 -25.41 -40.55 -21.94
CA SER A 263 -24.50 -41.42 -22.72
C SER A 263 -23.28 -40.61 -23.19
N PRO A 264 -22.12 -41.26 -23.39
CA PRO A 264 -20.81 -40.63 -23.18
C PRO A 264 -20.30 -39.95 -24.45
N GLY A 265 -20.20 -38.62 -24.41
CA GLY A 265 -19.56 -37.80 -25.43
C GLY A 265 -18.08 -37.59 -25.12
N SER A 266 -17.24 -38.02 -26.05
CA SER A 266 -15.80 -37.77 -26.20
C SER A 266 -15.33 -36.40 -25.68
N SER A 267 -14.47 -36.43 -24.67
CA SER A 267 -13.64 -35.29 -24.25
C SER A 267 -12.44 -35.14 -25.19
N GLU A 268 -12.51 -34.21 -26.14
CA GLU A 268 -11.31 -33.63 -26.76
C GLU A 268 -10.79 -32.48 -25.86
N PRO A 269 -9.51 -32.48 -25.44
CA PRO A 269 -8.92 -31.32 -24.79
C PRO A 269 -8.39 -30.34 -25.85
N LEU A 270 -9.03 -29.17 -25.92
CA LEU A 270 -8.52 -27.99 -26.64
C LEU A 270 -7.43 -27.30 -25.79
N GLY A 271 -6.31 -26.97 -26.43
CA GLY A 271 -5.25 -26.12 -25.87
C GLY A 271 -3.96 -26.84 -25.46
N GLN A 272 -3.42 -27.72 -26.30
CA GLN A 272 -2.00 -28.10 -26.22
C GLN A 272 -1.21 -27.36 -27.29
N SER A 273 -0.18 -26.63 -26.84
CA SER A 273 0.91 -26.14 -27.67
C SER A 273 1.48 -27.26 -28.54
N ASP A 274 1.95 -26.94 -29.75
CA ASP A 274 2.49 -27.92 -30.68
C ASP A 274 3.59 -28.76 -29.98
N PRO A 275 3.48 -30.11 -29.94
CA PRO A 275 4.47 -30.97 -29.30
C PRO A 275 5.91 -30.71 -29.77
N ARG A 276 6.10 -30.24 -31.01
CA ARG A 276 7.41 -29.88 -31.57
C ARG A 276 7.94 -28.56 -31.03
N GLN A 277 7.06 -27.56 -30.85
CA GLN A 277 7.40 -26.29 -30.20
C GLN A 277 7.78 -26.52 -28.74
N HIS A 278 7.01 -27.34 -28.04
CA HIS A 278 7.26 -27.66 -26.64
C HIS A 278 8.58 -28.42 -26.45
N ALA A 279 8.90 -29.39 -27.30
CA ALA A 279 10.18 -30.12 -27.25
C ALA A 279 11.39 -29.20 -27.54
N SER A 280 11.26 -28.29 -28.51
CA SER A 280 12.32 -27.32 -28.83
C SER A 280 12.58 -26.36 -27.66
N TYR A 281 11.51 -25.84 -27.06
CA TYR A 281 11.56 -25.01 -25.85
C TYR A 281 12.24 -25.74 -24.68
N LEU A 282 11.82 -26.97 -24.36
CA LEU A 282 12.44 -27.77 -23.31
C LEU A 282 13.93 -28.05 -23.56
N SER A 283 14.34 -28.21 -24.83
CA SER A 283 15.74 -28.39 -25.19
C SER A 283 16.57 -27.11 -24.94
N ALA A 284 16.00 -25.93 -25.22
CA ALA A 284 16.64 -24.64 -24.99
C ALA A 284 16.78 -24.39 -23.48
N VAL A 285 15.71 -24.62 -22.71
CA VAL A 285 15.73 -24.58 -21.24
C VAL A 285 16.80 -25.54 -20.69
N GLY A 286 16.86 -26.77 -21.19
CA GLY A 286 17.86 -27.76 -20.77
C GLY A 286 19.31 -27.34 -21.05
N ARG A 287 19.60 -26.75 -22.21
CA ARG A 287 20.94 -26.21 -22.52
C ARG A 287 21.31 -25.05 -21.60
N LEU A 288 20.39 -24.11 -21.41
CA LEU A 288 20.65 -22.94 -20.59
C LEU A 288 20.80 -23.29 -19.11
N ARG A 289 20.06 -24.29 -18.65
CA ARG A 289 20.20 -24.84 -17.30
C ARG A 289 21.57 -25.46 -17.07
N ARG A 290 22.17 -26.13 -18.07
CA ARG A 290 23.57 -26.59 -17.96
C ARG A 290 24.54 -25.42 -17.86
N THR A 291 24.38 -24.38 -18.68
CA THR A 291 25.24 -23.18 -18.60
C THR A 291 25.08 -22.45 -17.26
N PHE A 292 23.86 -22.39 -16.73
CA PHE A 292 23.59 -21.85 -15.40
C PHE A 292 24.24 -22.73 -14.33
N ASP A 293 24.06 -24.04 -14.38
CA ASP A 293 24.66 -24.98 -13.44
C ASP A 293 26.19 -24.93 -13.50
N GLU A 294 26.79 -24.79 -14.69
CA GLU A 294 28.24 -24.61 -14.93
C GLU A 294 28.78 -23.28 -14.39
N ALA A 295 28.04 -22.18 -14.57
CA ALA A 295 28.36 -20.88 -13.98
C ALA A 295 28.27 -20.95 -12.44
N VAL A 296 27.25 -21.64 -11.91
CA VAL A 296 27.00 -21.79 -10.46
C VAL A 296 27.92 -22.84 -9.82
N THR A 297 28.43 -23.83 -10.55
CA THR A 297 29.33 -24.88 -9.99
C THR A 297 30.74 -24.38 -9.67
N ARG A 298 31.12 -23.16 -10.08
CA ARG A 298 32.31 -22.48 -9.50
C ARG A 298 32.12 -22.10 -8.02
N LYS A 299 30.92 -22.26 -7.47
CA LYS A 299 30.57 -22.03 -6.06
C LYS A 299 30.57 -23.32 -5.20
N ALA A 300 31.03 -24.47 -5.72
CA ALA A 300 31.00 -25.73 -5.00
C ALA A 300 32.28 -26.03 -4.18
N GLN A 301 32.88 -25.02 -3.55
CA GLN A 301 33.68 -25.19 -2.33
C GLN A 301 33.49 -23.93 -1.47
N THR A 302 32.48 -23.95 -0.60
CA THR A 302 32.36 -23.31 0.73
C THR A 302 30.90 -22.94 1.02
N ALA A 303 30.45 -23.34 2.22
CA ALA A 303 29.18 -23.01 2.89
C ALA A 303 27.93 -23.83 2.53
N GLN A 304 27.80 -24.99 3.18
CA GLN A 304 26.51 -25.63 3.51
C GLN A 304 26.03 -25.18 4.90
N ASN A 305 24.71 -25.30 5.11
CA ASN A 305 23.89 -25.07 6.31
C ASN A 305 23.20 -23.69 6.31
N ALA A 306 21.88 -23.54 6.49
CA ALA A 306 20.78 -24.45 6.77
C ALA A 306 19.45 -23.76 6.39
N THR A 307 18.41 -24.55 6.07
CA THR A 307 17.03 -24.08 5.86
C THR A 307 16.11 -24.82 6.81
N PRO A 308 15.07 -24.16 7.37
CA PRO A 308 13.89 -24.87 7.80
C PRO A 308 12.66 -24.53 6.94
N LYS A 309 11.90 -25.59 6.64
CA LYS A 309 10.58 -25.60 6.01
C LYS A 309 9.53 -24.97 6.93
N ILE A 310 8.58 -24.22 6.36
CA ILE A 310 7.28 -23.93 6.99
C ILE A 310 6.16 -24.49 6.11
N LYS A 311 5.29 -25.27 6.75
CA LYS A 311 4.12 -25.97 6.20
C LYS A 311 2.98 -25.00 5.87
N GLY A 312 2.22 -25.39 4.85
CA GLY A 312 1.03 -24.68 4.37
C GLY A 312 -0.13 -24.62 5.37
N GLY A 313 -0.96 -23.61 5.16
CA GLY A 313 -2.28 -23.45 5.76
C GLY A 313 -3.32 -23.26 4.66
N THR A 314 -4.33 -24.11 4.67
CA THR A 314 -5.54 -24.08 3.84
C THR A 314 -6.45 -22.92 4.25
N ALA A 315 -6.96 -22.15 3.29
CA ALA A 315 -8.04 -21.19 3.49
C ALA A 315 -9.41 -21.85 3.21
N PRO A 316 -10.47 -21.54 3.97
CA PRO A 316 -11.80 -22.06 3.67
C PRO A 316 -12.53 -21.18 2.64
N ALA A 317 -13.32 -21.86 1.81
CA ALA A 317 -14.32 -21.27 0.93
C ALA A 317 -15.49 -20.69 1.73
N GLY A 318 -15.98 -19.52 1.32
CA GLY A 318 -17.17 -18.89 1.87
C GLY A 318 -17.87 -18.08 0.79
N SER A 319 -18.94 -18.64 0.26
CA SER A 319 -19.93 -17.97 -0.58
C SER A 319 -20.69 -16.88 0.19
N ALA A 320 -20.99 -15.74 -0.45
CA ALA A 320 -22.26 -15.05 -0.24
C ALA A 320 -22.53 -14.01 -1.35
N SER A 321 -23.73 -14.16 -1.89
CA SER A 321 -24.54 -13.27 -2.72
C SER A 321 -24.68 -11.83 -2.21
N GLY A 322 -24.70 -10.89 -3.16
CA GLY A 322 -25.87 -10.03 -3.40
C GLY A 322 -26.07 -8.77 -2.55
N LEU A 323 -26.07 -7.63 -3.27
CA LEU A 323 -26.62 -6.29 -2.96
C LEU A 323 -25.70 -5.25 -2.29
N SER A 324 -25.96 -3.99 -2.70
CA SER A 324 -25.12 -2.79 -2.55
C SER A 324 -24.49 -2.60 -1.15
N PRO A 325 -23.14 -2.62 -1.04
CA PRO A 325 -22.42 -2.81 0.24
C PRO A 325 -22.28 -1.56 1.13
N SER A 326 -22.77 -0.39 0.72
CA SER A 326 -22.47 0.86 1.46
C SER A 326 -23.51 1.24 2.52
N VAL A 327 -24.79 0.90 2.33
CA VAL A 327 -25.88 1.31 3.25
C VAL A 327 -26.18 0.21 4.29
N SER A 328 -26.12 -1.06 3.90
CA SER A 328 -26.34 -2.21 4.79
C SER A 328 -25.26 -2.33 5.87
N ASN A 329 -23.99 -2.10 5.51
CA ASN A 329 -22.87 -2.12 6.45
C ASN A 329 -22.92 -0.97 7.46
N PHE A 330 -23.37 0.21 7.05
CA PHE A 330 -23.60 1.34 7.95
C PHE A 330 -24.72 1.02 8.96
N LEU A 331 -25.87 0.54 8.48
CA LEU A 331 -27.00 0.15 9.33
C LEU A 331 -26.61 -0.95 10.33
N ARG A 332 -25.83 -1.95 9.90
CA ARG A 332 -25.35 -3.04 10.76
C ARG A 332 -24.41 -2.55 11.86
N ARG A 333 -23.45 -1.67 11.53
CA ARG A 333 -22.54 -1.07 12.53
C ARG A 333 -23.30 -0.20 13.52
N THR A 334 -24.23 0.63 13.05
CA THR A 334 -25.07 1.46 13.92
C THR A 334 -25.92 0.59 14.86
N ALA A 335 -26.50 -0.50 14.38
CA ALA A 335 -27.24 -1.45 15.21
C ALA A 335 -26.34 -2.11 16.28
N GLN A 336 -25.10 -2.47 15.95
CA GLN A 336 -24.14 -3.04 16.91
C GLN A 336 -23.77 -2.04 18.01
N ILE A 337 -23.53 -0.77 17.65
CA ILE A 337 -23.22 0.29 18.63
C ILE A 337 -24.42 0.52 19.56
N LEU A 338 -25.63 0.58 19.01
CA LEU A 338 -26.86 0.71 19.80
C LEU A 338 -27.06 -0.50 20.73
N ALA A 339 -26.84 -1.72 20.25
CA ALA A 339 -26.92 -2.93 21.08
C ALA A 339 -25.91 -2.90 22.24
N ALA A 340 -24.67 -2.47 21.99
CA ALA A 340 -23.66 -2.30 23.02
C ALA A 340 -24.06 -1.24 24.06
N ALA A 341 -24.60 -0.10 23.62
CA ALA A 341 -25.09 0.95 24.50
C ALA A 341 -26.26 0.46 25.38
N ILE A 342 -27.21 -0.28 24.80
CA ILE A 342 -28.34 -0.89 25.54
C ILE A 342 -27.79 -1.89 26.57
N PHE A 343 -26.83 -2.74 26.19
CA PHE A 343 -26.20 -3.69 27.11
C PHE A 343 -25.54 -2.98 28.30
N ILE A 344 -24.76 -1.92 28.06
CA ILE A 344 -24.15 -1.12 29.13
C ILE A 344 -25.22 -0.52 30.05
N CYS A 345 -26.31 0.01 29.49
CA CYS A 345 -27.42 0.56 30.27
C CYS A 345 -28.14 -0.52 31.10
N MET A 346 -28.31 -1.73 30.58
CA MET A 346 -28.90 -2.86 31.31
C MET A 346 -28.01 -3.29 32.48
N VAL A 347 -26.70 -3.38 32.27
CA VAL A 347 -25.73 -3.71 33.32
C VAL A 347 -25.72 -2.62 34.41
N TRP A 348 -25.72 -1.34 34.02
CA TRP A 348 -25.80 -0.23 34.96
C TRP A 348 -27.12 -0.22 35.75
N TRP A 349 -28.25 -0.45 35.08
CA TRP A 349 -29.55 -0.57 35.76
C TRP A 349 -29.58 -1.70 36.79
N ALA A 350 -29.09 -2.89 36.41
CA ALA A 350 -29.02 -4.03 37.31
C ALA A 350 -28.11 -3.76 38.52
N ALA A 351 -26.96 -3.13 38.30
CA ALA A 351 -26.05 -2.73 39.38
C ALA A 351 -26.69 -1.69 40.32
N ALA A 352 -27.37 -0.67 39.76
CA ALA A 352 -28.07 0.34 40.54
C ALA A 352 -29.19 -0.28 41.41
N ALA A 353 -29.96 -1.22 40.83
CA ALA A 353 -31.01 -1.95 41.54
C ALA A 353 -30.45 -2.84 42.66
N LEU A 354 -29.33 -3.54 42.41
CA LEU A 354 -28.70 -4.42 43.39
C LEU A 354 -28.08 -3.64 44.56
N MET A 355 -27.42 -2.51 44.27
CA MET A 355 -26.75 -1.71 45.29
C MET A 355 -27.73 -0.87 46.11
N ASN A 356 -28.76 -0.31 45.47
CA ASN A 356 -29.77 0.56 46.08
C ASN A 356 -29.14 1.70 46.92
N ARG A 357 -28.09 2.35 46.37
CA ARG A 357 -27.37 3.46 47.02
C ARG A 357 -27.44 4.74 46.17
N PRO A 358 -27.53 5.94 46.78
CA PRO A 358 -27.64 7.20 46.05
C PRO A 358 -26.46 7.51 45.11
N PHE A 359 -25.25 7.02 45.44
CA PHE A 359 -24.05 7.26 44.63
C PHE A 359 -24.04 6.52 43.28
N LEU A 360 -24.95 5.56 43.08
CA LEU A 360 -25.16 4.87 41.82
C LEU A 360 -26.62 5.06 41.38
N PRO A 361 -26.98 6.24 40.84
CA PRO A 361 -28.32 6.50 40.37
C PRO A 361 -28.69 5.57 39.20
N SER A 362 -29.99 5.32 39.03
CA SER A 362 -30.46 4.55 37.87
C SER A 362 -30.17 5.30 36.56
N PRO A 363 -29.93 4.60 35.44
CA PRO A 363 -29.68 5.24 34.14
C PRO A 363 -30.78 6.25 33.76
N ARG A 364 -32.04 5.93 34.08
CA ARG A 364 -33.19 6.81 33.81
C ARG A 364 -33.05 8.18 34.47
N LEU A 365 -32.55 8.24 35.72
CA LEU A 365 -32.36 9.50 36.44
C LEU A 365 -31.22 10.32 35.81
N ALA A 366 -30.12 9.67 35.44
CA ALA A 366 -29.01 10.34 34.76
C ALA A 366 -29.41 10.86 33.38
N PHE A 367 -30.18 10.10 32.59
CA PHE A 367 -30.72 10.57 31.31
C PHE A 367 -31.74 11.71 31.48
N ALA A 368 -32.55 11.69 32.54
CA ALA A 368 -33.48 12.78 32.84
C ALA A 368 -32.73 14.07 33.18
N SER A 369 -31.75 14.02 34.09
CA SER A 369 -30.86 15.14 34.41
C SER A 369 -30.09 15.61 33.17
N PHE A 370 -29.61 14.68 32.33
CA PHE A 370 -28.94 15.03 31.08
C PHE A 370 -29.85 15.86 30.16
N SER A 371 -31.08 15.39 29.94
CA SER A 371 -32.08 16.08 29.11
C SER A 371 -32.41 17.47 29.67
N GLU A 372 -32.59 17.58 30.98
CA GLU A 372 -32.89 18.84 31.66
C GLU A 372 -31.74 19.85 31.53
N ASN A 373 -30.51 19.44 31.83
CA ASN A 373 -29.31 20.28 31.73
C ASN A 373 -28.98 20.67 30.28
N PHE A 374 -29.31 19.80 29.32
CA PHE A 374 -29.20 20.12 27.89
C PHE A 374 -30.23 21.16 27.46
N GLN A 375 -31.50 21.04 27.87
CA GLN A 375 -32.57 22.00 27.57
C GLN A 375 -32.32 23.37 28.22
N LYS A 376 -31.78 23.39 29.44
CA LYS A 376 -31.38 24.62 30.15
C LYS A 376 -30.14 25.29 29.55
N GLY A 377 -29.46 24.67 28.59
CA GLY A 377 -28.25 25.20 27.95
C GLY A 377 -26.98 25.11 28.80
N VAL A 378 -27.02 24.53 30.00
CA VAL A 378 -25.88 24.41 30.92
C VAL A 378 -24.75 23.63 30.25
N PHE A 379 -25.06 22.46 29.68
CA PHE A 379 -24.04 21.64 29.02
C PHE A 379 -23.41 22.28 27.79
N GLN A 380 -24.09 23.18 27.09
CA GLN A 380 -23.54 23.81 25.89
C GLN A 380 -22.27 24.60 26.21
N VAL A 381 -22.26 25.31 27.35
CA VAL A 381 -21.09 26.07 27.82
C VAL A 381 -19.93 25.15 28.16
N HIS A 382 -20.18 24.08 28.93
CA HIS A 382 -19.13 23.16 29.38
C HIS A 382 -18.57 22.30 28.24
N VAL A 383 -19.43 21.81 27.34
CA VAL A 383 -19.00 21.05 26.15
C VAL A 383 -18.19 21.95 25.22
N LEU A 384 -18.62 23.21 25.00
CA LEU A 384 -17.90 24.12 24.11
C LEU A 384 -16.53 24.53 24.67
N ALA A 385 -16.43 24.77 25.98
CA ALA A 385 -15.14 25.05 26.64
C ALA A 385 -14.17 23.86 26.47
N SER A 386 -14.66 22.64 26.73
CA SER A 386 -13.92 21.38 26.54
C SER A 386 -13.46 21.21 25.08
N ALA A 387 -14.39 21.40 24.13
CA ALA A 387 -14.14 21.29 22.70
C ALA A 387 -13.10 22.30 22.21
N ARG A 388 -13.22 23.56 22.63
CA ARG A 388 -12.28 24.64 22.29
C ARG A 388 -10.85 24.27 22.73
N ARG A 389 -10.69 23.78 23.96
CA ARG A 389 -9.37 23.43 24.50
C ARG A 389 -8.72 22.29 23.71
N VAL A 390 -9.46 21.21 23.44
CA VAL A 390 -8.99 20.08 22.63
C VAL A 390 -8.62 20.53 21.22
N PHE A 391 -9.46 21.34 20.59
CA PHE A 391 -9.22 21.84 19.24
C PHE A 391 -7.99 22.73 19.16
N LEU A 392 -7.82 23.67 20.11
CA LEU A 392 -6.63 24.52 20.19
C LEU A 392 -5.35 23.71 20.43
N ALA A 393 -5.41 22.68 21.29
CA ALA A 393 -4.27 21.80 21.54
C ALA A 393 -3.88 21.02 20.28
N LEU A 394 -4.87 20.47 19.56
CA LEU A 394 -4.65 19.74 18.32
C LEU A 394 -4.08 20.65 17.21
N LEU A 395 -4.61 21.86 17.05
CA LEU A 395 -4.11 22.82 16.06
C LEU A 395 -2.69 23.29 16.37
N ALA A 396 -2.37 23.55 17.64
CA ALA A 396 -1.06 24.06 18.04
C ALA A 396 0.02 22.97 17.97
N ALA A 397 -0.28 21.76 18.46
CA ALA A 397 0.71 20.69 18.59
C ALA A 397 0.74 19.73 17.39
N GLY A 398 -0.42 19.42 16.80
CA GLY A 398 -0.57 18.33 15.84
C GLY A 398 0.25 18.49 14.56
N PRO A 399 0.10 19.59 13.80
CA PRO A 399 0.89 19.83 12.59
C PRO A 399 2.40 19.87 12.86
N LEU A 400 2.81 20.51 13.95
CA LEU A 400 4.22 20.59 14.34
C LEU A 400 4.78 19.21 14.71
N ALA A 401 4.05 18.43 15.50
CA ALA A 401 4.45 17.08 15.92
C ALA A 401 4.58 16.15 14.72
N TRP A 402 3.59 16.16 13.83
CA TRP A 402 3.60 15.30 12.65
C TRP A 402 4.75 15.66 11.71
N THR A 403 4.93 16.94 11.39
CA THR A 403 6.02 17.40 10.51
C THR A 403 7.40 17.08 11.08
N LEU A 404 7.65 17.37 12.36
CA LEU A 404 8.92 17.04 13.02
C LEU A 404 9.12 15.52 13.13
N GLY A 405 8.05 14.75 13.35
CA GLY A 405 8.08 13.29 13.34
C GLY A 405 8.52 12.76 11.98
N LEU A 406 7.88 13.20 10.89
CA LEU A 406 8.26 12.83 9.53
C LEU A 406 9.72 13.17 9.21
N LEU A 407 10.20 14.35 9.65
CA LEU A 407 11.59 14.76 9.51
C LEU A 407 12.55 13.86 10.29
N ALA A 408 12.22 13.52 11.55
CA ALA A 408 13.01 12.61 12.37
C ALA A 408 13.04 11.18 11.81
N GLY A 409 11.99 10.75 11.10
CA GLY A 409 11.97 9.44 10.43
C GLY A 409 12.88 9.37 9.20
N ARG A 410 13.09 10.50 8.50
CA ARG A 410 13.82 10.54 7.22
C ARG A 410 15.22 11.14 7.30
N ILE A 411 15.50 11.99 8.29
CA ILE A 411 16.79 12.67 8.44
C ILE A 411 17.50 12.15 9.69
N ARG A 412 18.64 11.47 9.48
CA ARG A 412 19.43 10.84 10.56
C ARG A 412 19.87 11.82 11.65
N PHE A 413 20.15 13.07 11.29
CA PHE A 413 20.48 14.13 12.26
C PHE A 413 19.34 14.37 13.26
N PHE A 414 18.11 14.54 12.76
CA PHE A 414 16.93 14.72 13.60
C PHE A 414 16.65 13.47 14.43
N ASP A 415 16.79 12.29 13.81
CA ASP A 415 16.60 11.02 14.51
C ASP A 415 17.51 10.88 15.74
N ASN A 416 18.81 11.14 15.54
CA ASN A 416 19.81 11.05 16.60
C ASN A 416 19.60 12.08 17.72
N PHE A 417 19.08 13.26 17.39
CA PHE A 417 18.78 14.31 18.38
C PHE A 417 17.55 13.98 19.22
N PHE A 418 16.45 13.56 18.58
CA PHE A 418 15.18 13.32 19.27
C PHE A 418 15.08 11.94 19.93
N ALA A 419 15.78 10.91 19.44
CA ALA A 419 15.67 9.55 19.98
C ALA A 419 15.94 9.45 21.50
N PRO A 420 16.99 10.08 22.07
CA PRO A 420 17.21 10.06 23.52
C PRO A 420 16.11 10.77 24.30
N LEU A 421 15.59 11.88 23.77
CA LEU A 421 14.49 12.64 24.39
C LEU A 421 13.21 11.80 24.43
N ILE A 422 12.86 11.12 23.34
CA ILE A 422 11.71 10.21 23.31
C ILE A 422 11.87 9.13 24.35
N TYR A 423 13.03 8.47 24.40
CA TYR A 423 13.28 7.38 25.34
C TYR A 423 13.11 7.84 26.79
N PHE A 424 13.54 9.06 27.12
CA PHE A 424 13.41 9.65 28.45
C PHE A 424 11.98 10.11 28.79
N PHE A 425 11.31 10.82 27.88
CA PHE A 425 9.99 11.43 28.15
C PHE A 425 8.80 10.49 27.93
N HIS A 426 8.96 9.44 27.13
CA HIS A 426 7.88 8.50 26.84
C HIS A 426 7.29 7.83 28.10
N PRO A 427 8.07 7.30 29.07
CA PRO A 427 7.51 6.70 30.29
C PRO A 427 6.93 7.72 31.28
N MET A 428 7.26 9.01 31.15
CA MET A 428 6.81 10.01 32.13
C MET A 428 5.29 10.29 32.02
N PRO A 429 4.58 10.38 33.16
CA PRO A 429 3.19 10.80 33.20
C PRO A 429 3.10 12.30 32.89
N LYS A 430 2.68 12.65 31.67
CA LYS A 430 2.68 14.05 31.20
C LYS A 430 1.80 14.95 32.06
N VAL A 431 0.74 14.41 32.65
CA VAL A 431 -0.13 15.07 33.63
C VAL A 431 0.65 15.71 34.79
N ALA A 432 1.77 15.12 35.21
CA ALA A 432 2.59 15.64 36.31
C ALA A 432 3.20 17.03 35.99
N PHE A 433 3.21 17.44 34.72
CA PHE A 433 3.65 18.78 34.32
C PHE A 433 2.59 19.88 34.54
N LEU A 434 1.34 19.55 34.89
CA LEU A 434 0.27 20.55 35.05
C LEU A 434 0.63 21.69 36.02
N PRO A 435 1.18 21.44 37.24
CA PRO A 435 1.51 22.52 38.16
C PRO A 435 2.62 23.44 37.61
N ILE A 436 3.58 22.86 36.89
CA ILE A 436 4.66 23.62 36.25
C ILE A 436 4.08 24.50 35.14
N LEU A 437 3.23 23.93 34.28
CA LEU A 437 2.55 24.69 33.23
C LEU A 437 1.67 25.81 33.80
N MET A 438 1.03 25.59 34.94
CA MET A 438 0.26 26.63 35.64
C MET A 438 1.13 27.77 36.17
N LEU A 439 2.34 27.46 36.64
CA LEU A 439 3.29 28.48 37.09
C LEU A 439 3.74 29.39 35.93
N PHE A 440 4.00 28.81 34.76
CA PHE A 440 4.51 29.55 33.60
C PHE A 440 3.42 30.20 32.74
N LEU A 441 2.28 29.54 32.55
CA LEU A 441 1.21 29.96 31.64
C LEU A 441 -0.04 30.47 32.37
N GLY A 442 -0.03 30.43 33.70
CA GLY A 442 -1.15 30.81 34.55
C GLY A 442 -2.20 29.70 34.73
N LEU A 443 -3.19 30.01 35.56
CA LEU A 443 -4.28 29.09 35.93
C LEU A 443 -5.37 28.93 34.86
N GLY A 444 -5.32 29.73 33.79
CA GLY A 444 -6.33 29.75 32.73
C GLY A 444 -6.27 28.56 31.77
N ASP A 445 -6.81 28.75 30.57
CA ASP A 445 -6.85 27.72 29.53
C ASP A 445 -5.49 27.38 28.94
N ALA A 446 -4.55 28.34 28.94
CA ALA A 446 -3.25 28.18 28.31
C ALA A 446 -2.46 26.98 28.87
N SER A 447 -2.42 26.81 30.19
CA SER A 447 -1.73 25.69 30.84
C SER A 447 -2.38 24.34 30.52
N LYS A 448 -3.73 24.30 30.44
CA LYS A 448 -4.50 23.09 30.11
C LYS A 448 -4.31 22.69 28.65
N VAL A 449 -4.43 23.65 27.74
CA VAL A 449 -4.17 23.49 26.30
C VAL A 449 -2.73 23.04 26.06
N ALA A 450 -1.75 23.63 26.76
CA ALA A 450 -0.35 23.21 26.68
C ALA A 450 -0.13 21.77 27.16
N LEU A 451 -0.80 21.36 28.24
CA LEU A 451 -0.72 19.98 28.74
C LEU A 451 -1.26 18.98 27.72
N MET A 452 -2.44 19.25 27.17
CA MET A 452 -3.03 18.43 26.10
C MET A 452 -2.15 18.42 24.85
N GLY A 453 -1.61 19.59 24.48
CA GLY A 453 -0.67 19.74 23.37
C GLY A 453 0.58 18.88 23.55
N LEU A 454 1.14 18.81 24.77
CA LEU A 454 2.30 17.98 25.07
C LEU A 454 2.01 16.48 24.87
N VAL A 455 0.82 16.02 25.26
CA VAL A 455 0.38 14.63 25.09
C VAL A 455 0.19 14.29 23.62
N ILE A 456 -0.56 15.12 22.90
CA ILE A 456 -0.81 14.99 21.46
C ILE A 456 0.51 15.05 20.68
N PHE A 457 1.41 15.97 21.05
CA PHE A 457 2.71 16.12 20.42
C PHE A 457 3.53 14.84 20.52
N GLY A 458 3.67 14.28 21.73
CA GLY A 458 4.48 13.07 21.95
C GLY A 458 3.97 11.88 21.14
N GLN A 459 2.64 11.66 21.12
CA GLN A 459 2.04 10.54 20.38
C GLN A 459 2.18 10.71 18.87
N LEU A 460 1.80 11.87 18.32
CA LEU A 460 1.88 12.12 16.89
C LEU A 460 3.33 12.17 16.37
N PHE A 461 4.25 12.72 17.16
CA PHE A 461 5.67 12.77 16.80
C PHE A 461 6.27 11.37 16.66
N VAL A 462 6.06 10.51 17.67
CA VAL A 462 6.63 9.14 17.66
C VAL A 462 6.02 8.32 16.53
N THR A 463 4.69 8.32 16.39
CA THR A 463 4.04 7.57 15.30
C THR A 463 4.41 8.12 13.93
N GLY A 464 4.52 9.45 13.78
CA GLY A 464 4.97 10.07 12.53
C GLY A 464 6.39 9.69 12.15
N ARG A 465 7.32 9.63 13.13
CA ARG A 465 8.70 9.16 12.94
C ARG A 465 8.75 7.71 12.48
N ASP A 466 7.99 6.83 13.12
CA ASP A 466 8.03 5.40 12.83
C ASP A 466 7.34 5.09 11.48
N ALA A 467 6.22 5.75 11.19
CA ALA A 467 5.56 5.69 9.87
C ALA A 467 6.51 6.21 8.78
N ALA A 468 7.18 7.33 9.04
CA ALA A 468 8.25 7.81 8.20
C ALA A 468 9.54 7.00 8.30
N LYS A 469 9.62 5.84 8.93
CA LYS A 469 10.74 4.89 8.72
C LYS A 469 10.29 3.66 7.94
N SER A 470 9.02 3.27 8.07
CA SER A 470 8.46 2.05 7.47
C SER A 470 8.12 2.15 5.97
N ILE A 471 8.09 3.35 5.37
CA ILE A 471 7.80 3.49 3.93
C ILE A 471 8.76 2.64 3.08
N ALA A 472 8.19 1.78 2.24
CA ALA A 472 8.91 0.91 1.32
C ALA A 472 9.89 1.70 0.44
N PRO A 473 11.18 1.31 0.35
CA PRO A 473 12.17 2.00 -0.49
C PRO A 473 11.77 2.07 -1.97
N ALA A 474 11.17 1.00 -2.51
CA ALA A 474 10.73 0.93 -3.90
C ALA A 474 9.74 2.06 -4.27
N LEU A 475 8.89 2.48 -3.34
CA LEU A 475 7.93 3.56 -3.56
C LEU A 475 8.64 4.92 -3.73
N LEU A 476 9.68 5.16 -2.92
CA LEU A 476 10.48 6.38 -3.01
C LEU A 476 11.36 6.39 -4.26
N ASP A 477 11.96 5.25 -4.56
CA ASP A 477 12.81 5.09 -5.73
C ASP A 477 12.01 5.23 -7.03
N SER A 478 10.75 4.77 -7.06
CA SER A 478 9.82 4.99 -8.17
C SER A 478 9.62 6.47 -8.49
N VAL A 479 9.52 7.33 -7.47
CA VAL A 479 9.35 8.77 -7.67
C VAL A 479 10.69 9.44 -8.05
N ARG A 480 11.81 8.95 -7.51
CA ARG A 480 13.16 9.48 -7.82
C ARG A 480 13.57 9.24 -9.26
N ILE A 481 13.35 8.03 -9.80
CA ILE A 481 13.71 7.70 -11.19
C ILE A 481 12.99 8.60 -12.18
N LEU A 482 11.75 8.98 -11.87
CA LEU A 482 10.96 9.86 -12.74
C LEU A 482 11.48 11.31 -12.76
N GLY A 483 12.50 11.65 -11.96
CA GLY A 483 13.13 12.98 -11.96
C GLY A 483 12.48 14.01 -11.05
N PHE A 484 11.58 13.59 -10.15
CA PHE A 484 10.95 14.51 -9.21
C PHE A 484 11.94 15.07 -8.18
N SER A 485 11.76 16.35 -7.84
CA SER A 485 12.52 17.03 -6.80
C SER A 485 12.31 16.41 -5.41
N ARG A 486 13.23 16.70 -4.47
CA ARG A 486 13.11 16.23 -3.07
C ARG A 486 11.79 16.66 -2.40
N LEU A 487 11.31 17.87 -2.71
CA LEU A 487 10.05 18.38 -2.16
C LEU A 487 8.84 17.65 -2.76
N SER A 488 8.92 17.32 -4.05
CA SER A 488 7.90 16.53 -4.74
C SER A 488 7.80 15.13 -4.13
N ILE A 489 8.92 14.48 -3.77
CA ILE A 489 8.90 13.18 -3.06
C ILE A 489 8.15 13.29 -1.73
N VAL A 490 8.36 14.37 -0.97
CA VAL A 490 7.62 14.58 0.29
C VAL A 490 6.11 14.66 0.03
N ARG A 491 5.71 15.46 -0.96
CA ARG A 491 4.29 15.70 -1.28
C ARG A 491 3.59 14.50 -1.92
N LEU A 492 4.26 13.79 -2.83
CA LEU A 492 3.67 12.71 -3.64
C LEU A 492 3.80 11.34 -2.99
N ALA A 493 4.85 11.11 -2.21
CA ALA A 493 5.14 9.81 -1.60
C ALA A 493 5.00 9.84 -0.08
N ILE A 494 5.82 10.64 0.62
CA ILE A 494 5.95 10.53 2.08
C ILE A 494 4.65 10.92 2.79
N VAL A 495 4.12 12.11 2.52
CA VAL A 495 2.91 12.59 3.19
C VAL A 495 1.72 11.65 2.94
N PRO A 496 1.34 11.33 1.69
CA PRO A 496 0.19 10.45 1.44
C PRO A 496 0.35 9.05 2.05
N SER A 497 1.56 8.49 2.02
CA SER A 497 1.83 7.15 2.58
C SER A 497 1.63 7.05 4.08
N THR A 498 1.73 8.17 4.80
CA THR A 498 1.68 8.20 6.27
C THR A 498 0.32 8.69 6.80
N ILE A 499 -0.60 9.12 5.93
CA ILE A 499 -1.96 9.54 6.33
C ILE A 499 -2.70 8.44 7.11
N PRO A 500 -2.65 7.14 6.72
CA PRO A 500 -3.33 6.10 7.50
C PRO A 500 -2.84 6.03 8.94
N GLU A 501 -1.53 6.10 9.15
CA GLU A 501 -0.91 6.10 10.46
C GLU A 501 -1.24 7.38 11.24
N LEU A 502 -1.35 8.53 10.57
CA LEU A 502 -1.82 9.77 11.18
C LEU A 502 -3.24 9.63 11.72
N MET A 503 -4.16 9.04 10.94
CA MET A 503 -5.55 8.86 11.37
C MET A 503 -5.63 7.94 12.59
N SER A 504 -4.87 6.85 12.60
CA SER A 504 -4.77 5.94 13.75
C SER A 504 -4.18 6.64 14.98
N ALA A 505 -3.11 7.43 14.80
CA ALA A 505 -2.47 8.17 15.88
C ALA A 505 -3.38 9.26 16.47
N LEU A 506 -4.11 9.99 15.62
CA LEU A 506 -5.09 10.99 16.04
C LEU A 506 -6.18 10.37 16.91
N ARG A 507 -6.70 9.21 16.52
CA ARG A 507 -7.72 8.47 17.27
C ARG A 507 -7.23 8.05 18.67
N VAL A 508 -6.04 7.47 18.75
CA VAL A 508 -5.42 7.09 20.04
C VAL A 508 -5.15 8.33 20.89
N SER A 509 -4.67 9.40 20.26
CA SER A 509 -4.36 10.64 20.97
C SER A 509 -5.59 11.35 21.50
N MET A 510 -6.73 11.27 20.80
CA MET A 510 -7.97 11.88 21.25
C MET A 510 -8.47 11.24 22.54
N GLY A 511 -8.47 9.91 22.64
CA GLY A 511 -8.87 9.22 23.87
C GLY A 511 -7.98 9.57 25.06
N THR A 512 -6.67 9.65 24.83
CA THR A 512 -5.70 10.05 25.87
C THR A 512 -5.86 11.51 26.27
N ALA A 513 -6.09 12.41 25.29
CA ALA A 513 -6.30 13.82 25.51
C ALA A 513 -7.59 14.10 26.29
N ILE A 514 -8.67 13.35 26.07
CA ILE A 514 -9.93 13.49 26.84
C ILE A 514 -9.71 13.11 28.31
N ALA A 515 -8.96 12.04 28.60
CA ALA A 515 -8.64 11.67 29.98
C ALA A 515 -7.79 12.75 30.67
N VAL A 516 -6.83 13.31 29.95
CA VAL A 516 -5.98 14.42 30.44
C VAL A 516 -6.79 15.72 30.59
N LEU A 517 -7.74 15.97 29.68
CA LEU A 517 -8.65 17.10 29.73
C LEU A 517 -9.47 17.05 31.03
N PHE A 518 -10.13 15.93 31.32
CA PHE A 518 -10.90 15.73 32.55
C PHE A 518 -10.07 16.10 33.80
N LEU A 519 -8.85 15.58 33.87
CA LEU A 519 -7.97 15.85 35.00
C LEU A 519 -7.51 17.31 35.04
N SER A 520 -7.20 17.91 33.89
CA SER A 520 -6.78 19.31 33.81
C SER A 520 -7.90 20.30 34.15
N GLU A 521 -9.15 19.98 33.83
CA GLU A 521 -10.33 20.79 34.13
C GLU A 521 -10.77 20.67 35.60
N THR A 522 -10.26 19.68 36.32
CA THR A 522 -10.48 19.56 37.76
C THR A 522 -9.69 20.62 38.54
N PHE A 523 -8.60 21.14 37.98
CA PHE A 523 -7.72 22.11 38.66
C PHE A 523 -7.89 23.52 38.11
N ALA A 524 -8.30 24.46 38.98
CA ALA A 524 -8.39 25.89 38.68
C ALA A 524 -9.13 26.20 37.36
N SER A 525 -10.30 25.59 37.19
CA SER A 525 -11.25 25.87 36.11
C SER A 525 -12.60 26.24 36.71
N ILE A 526 -13.40 26.98 35.93
CA ILE A 526 -14.79 27.36 36.27
C ILE A 526 -15.79 26.85 35.22
N ASP A 527 -15.28 26.21 34.17
CA ASP A 527 -16.01 25.69 33.02
C ASP A 527 -15.29 24.47 32.43
N GLY A 528 -15.99 23.71 31.59
CA GLY A 528 -15.55 22.40 31.10
C GLY A 528 -16.32 21.25 31.74
N LEU A 529 -16.31 20.09 31.07
CA LEU A 529 -17.04 18.91 31.50
C LEU A 529 -16.39 18.25 32.72
N GLY A 530 -15.06 18.24 32.81
CA GLY A 530 -14.34 17.71 33.98
C GLY A 530 -14.60 18.54 35.23
N TRP A 531 -14.65 19.87 35.09
CA TRP A 531 -15.06 20.76 36.18
C TRP A 531 -16.49 20.45 36.63
N TYR A 532 -17.46 20.36 35.71
CA TYR A 532 -18.86 20.13 36.07
C TYR A 532 -19.09 18.79 36.77
N ILE A 533 -18.36 17.72 36.36
CA ILE A 533 -18.39 16.42 37.05
C ILE A 533 -17.95 16.58 38.51
N MET A 534 -16.84 17.29 38.73
CA MET A 534 -16.28 17.49 40.08
C MET A 534 -17.13 18.44 40.93
N ASP A 535 -17.73 19.44 40.31
CA ASP A 535 -18.66 20.40 40.92
C ASP A 535 -19.95 19.69 41.38
N ALA A 536 -20.57 18.88 40.51
CA ALA A 536 -21.71 18.03 40.88
C ALA A 536 -21.36 17.01 41.98
N TRP A 537 -20.18 16.40 41.90
CA TRP A 537 -19.69 15.50 42.95
C TRP A 537 -19.52 16.22 44.30
N SER A 538 -18.97 17.44 44.30
CA SER A 538 -18.79 18.24 45.52
C SER A 538 -20.12 18.65 46.16
N ARG A 539 -21.18 18.80 45.35
CA ARG A 539 -22.56 19.03 45.79
C ARG A 539 -23.30 17.75 46.21
N ILE A 540 -22.68 16.58 46.06
CA ILE A 540 -23.31 15.27 46.28
C ILE A 540 -24.51 15.06 45.31
N ASP A 541 -24.49 15.75 44.17
CA ASP A 541 -25.49 15.62 43.11
C ASP A 541 -25.05 14.55 42.09
N TYR A 542 -25.26 13.29 42.48
CA TYR A 542 -24.88 12.16 41.65
C TYR A 542 -25.63 12.11 40.31
N PRO A 543 -26.95 12.36 40.20
CA PRO A 543 -27.63 12.43 38.90
C PRO A 543 -26.93 13.36 37.90
N ASP A 544 -26.58 14.58 38.32
CA ASP A 544 -25.86 15.55 37.50
C ASP A 544 -24.42 15.13 37.17
N MET A 545 -23.73 14.51 38.13
CA MET A 545 -22.39 13.95 37.92
C MET A 545 -22.40 12.89 36.81
N TYR A 546 -23.34 11.93 36.85
CA TYR A 546 -23.48 10.91 35.81
C TYR A 546 -23.96 11.49 34.49
N ALA A 547 -24.84 12.49 34.51
CA ALA A 547 -25.26 13.21 33.30
C ALA A 547 -24.06 13.88 32.61
N ALA A 548 -23.15 14.49 33.37
CA ALA A 548 -21.93 15.07 32.82
C ALA A 548 -20.91 14.04 32.32
N ILE A 549 -20.82 12.86 32.96
CA ILE A 549 -20.04 11.73 32.44
C ILE A 549 -20.61 11.24 31.09
N LEU A 550 -21.94 11.18 30.96
CA LEU A 550 -22.60 10.89 29.67
C LEU A 550 -22.27 11.95 28.63
N ALA A 551 -22.28 13.23 29.00
CA ALA A 551 -21.89 14.34 28.10
C ALA A 551 -20.43 14.23 27.63
N LEU A 552 -19.49 13.92 28.54
CA LEU A 552 -18.08 13.70 28.22
C LEU A 552 -17.88 12.49 27.31
N SER A 553 -18.61 11.40 27.57
CA SER A 553 -18.57 10.18 26.77
C SER A 553 -19.11 10.43 25.35
N LEU A 554 -20.23 11.15 25.23
CA LEU A 554 -20.81 11.54 23.95
C LEU A 554 -19.89 12.49 23.19
N PHE A 555 -19.28 13.46 23.87
CA PHE A 555 -18.28 14.36 23.29
C PHE A 555 -17.11 13.58 22.68
N GLY A 556 -16.55 12.62 23.42
CA GLY A 556 -15.49 11.74 22.90
C GLY A 556 -15.92 10.91 21.69
N LEU A 557 -17.14 10.34 21.75
CA LEU A 557 -17.71 9.59 20.63
C LEU A 557 -17.88 10.46 19.37
N VAL A 558 -18.39 11.69 19.51
CA VAL A 558 -18.56 12.63 18.39
C VAL A 558 -17.21 12.96 17.76
N LEU A 559 -16.17 13.25 18.56
CA LEU A 559 -14.83 13.51 18.05
C LEU A 559 -14.24 12.29 17.32
N TYR A 560 -14.47 11.10 17.84
CA TYR A 560 -14.07 9.86 17.19
C TYR A 560 -14.76 9.69 15.82
N LEU A 561 -16.08 9.91 15.76
CA LEU A 561 -16.84 9.83 14.50
C LEU A 561 -16.39 10.88 13.47
N ILE A 562 -16.01 12.08 13.92
CA ILE A 562 -15.43 13.10 13.04
C ILE A 562 -14.12 12.62 12.43
N ILE A 563 -13.23 12.00 13.22
CA ILE A 563 -11.98 11.43 12.72
C ILE A 563 -12.26 10.31 11.71
N ASP A 564 -13.20 9.41 12.00
CA ASP A 564 -13.60 8.32 11.08
C ASP A 564 -14.15 8.88 9.75
N ALA A 565 -14.95 9.94 9.80
CA ALA A 565 -15.46 10.60 8.59
C ALA A 565 -14.34 11.25 7.77
N ILE A 566 -13.37 11.88 8.43
CA ILE A 566 -12.17 12.45 7.78
C ILE A 566 -11.32 11.34 7.17
N GLU A 567 -11.09 10.24 7.90
CA GLU A 567 -10.36 9.07 7.40
C GLU A 567 -11.04 8.51 6.15
N ALA A 568 -12.37 8.39 6.17
CA ALA A 568 -13.11 7.90 5.02
C ALA A 568 -13.04 8.82 3.80
N TYR A 569 -12.95 10.13 4.03
CA TYR A 569 -12.74 11.08 2.96
C TYR A 569 -11.32 11.02 2.38
N LEU A 570 -10.29 10.95 3.23
CA LEU A 570 -8.88 10.97 2.82
C LEU A 570 -8.39 9.63 2.25
N LEU A 571 -8.87 8.51 2.79
CA LEU A 571 -8.42 7.15 2.47
C LEU A 571 -9.38 6.39 1.55
N ARG A 572 -10.17 7.08 0.72
CA ARG A 572 -11.08 6.46 -0.27
C ARG A 572 -10.42 5.39 -1.14
N TRP A 573 -9.12 5.52 -1.38
CA TRP A 573 -8.32 4.57 -2.14
C TRP A 573 -8.15 3.21 -1.43
N ARG A 574 -8.25 3.16 -0.09
CA ARG A 574 -8.11 1.95 0.74
C ARG A 574 -9.43 1.23 1.03
N GLN A 575 -10.57 1.92 0.98
CA GLN A 575 -11.82 1.48 1.61
C GLN A 575 -12.60 0.32 0.96
N ASN A 576 -12.10 -0.33 -0.10
CA ASN A 576 -12.79 -1.45 -0.76
C ASN A 576 -11.91 -2.71 -0.92
N THR A 577 -10.90 -2.89 -0.07
CA THR A 577 -10.39 -4.24 0.26
C THR A 577 -11.13 -4.74 1.49
#